data_AF-A0AAW6GKV7-F1
#
_entry.id   AF-A0AAW6GKV7-F1
#
_cell.length_a   1.000
_cell.length_b   1.000
_cell.length_c   1.000
_cell.angle_alpha   90.00
_cell.angle_beta   90.00
_cell.angle_gamma   90.00
#
_symmetry.space_group_name_H-M   'P 1'
#
loop_
_entity.id
_entity.type
_entity.pdbx_description
1 polymer ?
#
loop_
_entity_poly.entity_id
_entity_poly.type
_entity_poly.pdbx_seq_one_letter_code
_entity_poly.pdbx_strand_id
1 'polypeptide(L)'
;MIRQIHEIDDLQQLREHLSEWPDVEKLRTGLFTEFLRHTRYKNAAEWNAAVRLCECLAIIGWGTHEPVEAIRGTYFNGNPETFFINRYGELRFRDAVWSKRKEGVAIDFERSFFHESPGLPAIRTDNVLTDGPIGEIQDRRLCSQRNWIPKNPICLTRGISNCYENSKPVIESLEKELKPELNHRMRPELYGDAVNEIILNCSFSFYDHYHCKTNYIIADESLKLKQKDFYPALLNMFTEKEIEDNGYYLRNRFSYGPFKPGTGRIRAGIVFEKAFSELPRQKQKQLLCTYFIHAVQQITSRLGKKVNYNFSLMTDDFKSILEEWCKKQI
;
A
#
# COMPACT_ATOMS: atom_id res chain seq x y z
N MET A 1 -27.61 -17.87 8.65
CA MET A 1 -27.56 -16.40 8.53
C MET A 1 -26.13 -15.90 8.38
N ILE A 2 -25.23 -15.86 9.39
CA ILE A 2 -23.80 -15.56 9.14
C ILE A 2 -23.19 -16.55 8.11
N ARG A 3 -23.59 -17.82 8.13
CA ARG A 3 -23.12 -18.81 7.14
C ARG A 3 -23.37 -18.41 5.67
N GLN A 4 -24.43 -17.65 5.39
CA GLN A 4 -24.80 -17.27 4.01
C GLN A 4 -23.83 -16.25 3.41
N ILE A 5 -23.10 -15.47 4.22
CA ILE A 5 -22.10 -14.52 3.70
C ILE A 5 -20.96 -15.22 2.95
N HIS A 6 -20.71 -16.50 3.26
CA HIS A 6 -19.67 -17.29 2.60
C HIS A 6 -20.10 -17.82 1.23
N GLU A 7 -21.38 -17.78 0.91
CA GLU A 7 -21.96 -18.24 -0.36
C GLU A 7 -22.13 -17.08 -1.37
N ILE A 8 -22.08 -15.83 -0.90
CA ILE A 8 -22.28 -14.64 -1.76
C ILE A 8 -20.95 -14.25 -2.39
N ASP A 9 -20.74 -14.51 -3.66
CA ASP A 9 -19.48 -14.17 -4.31
C ASP A 9 -19.36 -12.71 -4.71
N ASP A 10 -20.45 -11.99 -4.95
CA ASP A 10 -20.38 -10.58 -5.37
C ASP A 10 -20.41 -9.59 -4.20
N LEU A 11 -19.59 -8.54 -4.26
CA LEU A 11 -19.52 -7.54 -3.18
C LEU A 11 -20.79 -6.69 -3.09
N GLN A 12 -21.45 -6.41 -4.21
CA GLN A 12 -22.68 -5.61 -4.22
C GLN A 12 -23.83 -6.42 -3.63
N GLN A 13 -23.97 -7.69 -4.01
CA GLN A 13 -24.90 -8.62 -3.37
C GLN A 13 -24.63 -8.78 -1.87
N LEU A 14 -23.36 -8.80 -1.46
CA LEU A 14 -23.01 -8.86 -0.04
C LEU A 14 -23.47 -7.60 0.69
N ARG A 15 -23.28 -6.41 0.09
CA ARG A 15 -23.77 -5.14 0.67
C ARG A 15 -25.28 -5.15 0.82
N GLU A 16 -26.01 -5.60 -0.21
CA GLU A 16 -27.47 -5.70 -0.19
C GLU A 16 -27.93 -6.65 0.92
N HIS A 17 -27.37 -7.86 0.99
CA HIS A 17 -27.69 -8.83 2.04
C HIS A 17 -27.44 -8.29 3.47
N LEU A 18 -26.31 -7.60 3.68
CA LEU A 18 -26.00 -7.01 4.98
C LEU A 18 -26.92 -5.84 5.33
N SER A 19 -27.43 -5.11 4.34
CA SER A 19 -28.36 -3.98 4.54
C SER A 19 -29.77 -4.41 4.95
N GLU A 20 -30.16 -5.66 4.69
CA GLU A 20 -31.44 -6.23 5.12
C GLU A 20 -31.50 -6.50 6.63
N TRP A 21 -30.36 -6.44 7.33
CA TRP A 21 -30.31 -6.69 8.77
C TRP A 21 -30.86 -5.50 9.56
N PRO A 22 -31.89 -5.70 10.42
CA PRO A 22 -32.55 -4.60 11.12
C PRO A 22 -31.70 -4.01 12.25
N ASP A 23 -30.76 -4.77 12.81
CA ASP A 23 -29.88 -4.36 13.92
C ASP A 23 -28.41 -4.53 13.51
N VAL A 24 -27.83 -3.44 13.03
CA VAL A 24 -26.43 -3.38 12.57
C VAL A 24 -25.45 -3.59 13.72
N GLU A 25 -25.77 -3.14 14.94
CA GLU A 25 -24.89 -3.29 16.11
C GLU A 25 -24.78 -4.77 16.52
N LYS A 26 -25.91 -5.48 16.54
CA LYS A 26 -25.95 -6.92 16.81
C LYS A 26 -25.25 -7.72 15.73
N LEU A 27 -25.46 -7.37 14.46
CA LEU A 27 -24.74 -7.97 13.33
C LEU A 27 -23.23 -7.77 13.47
N ARG A 28 -22.80 -6.53 13.74
CA ARG A 28 -21.39 -6.20 13.92
C ARG A 28 -20.76 -6.98 15.06
N THR A 29 -21.43 -7.03 16.21
CA THR A 29 -20.96 -7.79 17.37
C THR A 29 -20.77 -9.28 17.01
N GLY A 30 -21.73 -9.86 16.28
CA GLY A 30 -21.65 -11.24 15.82
C GLY A 30 -20.51 -11.48 14.83
N LEU A 31 -20.36 -10.61 13.82
CA LEU A 31 -19.28 -10.70 12.83
C LEU A 31 -17.90 -10.52 13.45
N PHE A 32 -17.75 -9.55 14.36
CA PHE A 32 -16.49 -9.33 15.07
C PHE A 32 -16.15 -10.50 15.99
N THR A 33 -17.12 -11.03 16.73
CA THR A 33 -16.91 -12.23 17.57
C THR A 33 -16.45 -13.43 16.73
N GLU A 34 -17.07 -13.64 15.57
CA GLU A 34 -16.65 -14.70 14.65
C GLU A 34 -15.26 -14.42 14.06
N PHE A 35 -14.98 -13.17 13.66
CA PHE A 35 -13.67 -12.76 13.16
C PHE A 35 -12.55 -13.09 14.15
N LEU A 36 -12.76 -12.80 15.45
CA LEU A 36 -11.78 -13.11 16.49
C LEU A 36 -11.41 -14.60 16.53
N ARG A 37 -12.34 -15.52 16.21
CA ARG A 37 -12.06 -16.96 16.14
C ARG A 37 -11.13 -17.34 14.98
N HIS A 38 -11.13 -16.55 13.90
CA HIS A 38 -10.29 -16.77 12.72
C HIS A 38 -8.99 -15.97 12.71
N THR A 39 -8.72 -15.14 13.74
CA THR A 39 -7.46 -14.37 13.86
C THR A 39 -6.21 -15.25 13.98
N ARG A 40 -6.38 -16.51 14.42
CA ARG A 40 -5.34 -17.54 14.53
C ARG A 40 -5.43 -18.62 13.47
N TYR A 41 -6.03 -18.32 12.31
CA TYR A 41 -6.28 -19.26 11.21
C TYR A 41 -5.14 -20.25 10.97
N LYS A 42 -5.48 -21.52 10.75
CA LYS A 42 -4.52 -22.63 10.59
C LYS A 42 -4.40 -23.14 9.15
N ASN A 43 -5.36 -22.79 8.29
CA ASN A 43 -5.46 -23.30 6.93
C ASN A 43 -6.15 -22.29 6.00
N ALA A 44 -6.21 -22.62 4.70
CA ALA A 44 -6.73 -21.72 3.67
C ALA A 44 -8.24 -21.46 3.82
N ALA A 45 -9.01 -22.43 4.32
CA ALA A 45 -10.44 -22.26 4.56
C ALA A 45 -10.71 -21.23 5.67
N GLU A 46 -10.00 -21.30 6.80
CA GLU A 46 -10.11 -20.33 7.90
C GLU A 46 -9.64 -18.94 7.48
N TRP A 47 -8.53 -18.85 6.72
CA TRP A 47 -8.09 -17.56 6.14
C TRP A 47 -9.17 -16.94 5.26
N ASN A 48 -9.75 -17.71 4.32
CA ASN A 48 -10.78 -17.20 3.42
C ASN A 48 -12.06 -16.82 4.18
N ALA A 49 -12.38 -17.49 5.29
CA ALA A 49 -13.46 -17.09 6.19
C ALA A 49 -13.16 -15.75 6.87
N ALA A 50 -11.93 -15.55 7.38
CA ALA A 50 -11.49 -14.29 7.96
C ALA A 50 -11.59 -13.13 6.96
N VAL A 51 -11.13 -13.34 5.71
CA VAL A 51 -11.24 -12.35 4.62
C VAL A 51 -12.69 -11.91 4.44
N ARG A 52 -13.63 -12.87 4.39
CA ARG A 52 -15.05 -12.57 4.22
C ARG A 52 -15.61 -11.76 5.39
N LEU A 53 -15.20 -12.06 6.62
CA LEU A 53 -15.63 -11.31 7.81
C LEU A 53 -15.09 -9.87 7.78
N CYS A 54 -13.84 -9.68 7.37
CA CYS A 54 -13.28 -8.33 7.16
C CYS A 54 -14.02 -7.57 6.05
N GLU A 55 -14.42 -8.23 4.95
CA GLU A 55 -15.24 -7.60 3.90
C GLU A 55 -16.58 -7.09 4.46
N CYS A 56 -17.25 -7.91 5.28
CA CYS A 56 -18.52 -7.55 5.90
C CYS A 56 -18.33 -6.37 6.87
N LEU A 57 -17.32 -6.42 7.73
CA LEU A 57 -17.02 -5.37 8.71
C LEU A 57 -16.56 -4.06 8.04
N ALA A 58 -15.91 -4.13 6.88
CA ALA A 58 -15.61 -2.95 6.08
C ALA A 58 -16.88 -2.33 5.45
N ILE A 59 -17.92 -3.12 5.16
CA ILE A 59 -19.21 -2.63 4.64
C ILE A 59 -20.05 -1.97 5.73
N ILE A 60 -20.26 -2.67 6.86
CA ILE A 60 -21.17 -2.19 7.93
C ILE A 60 -20.47 -1.30 8.96
N GLY A 61 -19.14 -1.15 8.84
CA GLY A 61 -18.28 -0.46 9.78
C GLY A 61 -17.84 -1.34 10.96
N TRP A 62 -16.62 -1.10 11.43
CA TRP A 62 -16.01 -1.77 12.58
C TRP A 62 -16.48 -1.22 13.93
N GLY A 63 -17.27 -0.15 13.95
CA GLY A 63 -17.79 0.46 15.17
C GLY A 63 -16.65 1.00 16.04
N THR A 64 -16.60 0.59 17.30
CA THR A 64 -15.55 0.96 18.25
C THR A 64 -14.32 0.05 18.20
N HIS A 65 -14.36 -1.02 17.40
CA HIS A 65 -13.22 -1.94 17.23
C HIS A 65 -12.19 -1.38 16.26
N GLU A 66 -10.92 -1.76 16.45
CA GLU A 66 -9.86 -1.38 15.51
C GLU A 66 -10.12 -2.04 14.14
N PRO A 67 -10.22 -1.25 13.05
CA PRO A 67 -10.43 -1.80 11.72
C PRO A 67 -9.15 -2.42 11.16
N VAL A 68 -9.27 -3.59 10.56
CA VAL A 68 -8.17 -4.27 9.84
C VAL A 68 -8.61 -4.73 8.45
N GLU A 69 -7.63 -4.83 7.55
CA GLU A 69 -7.78 -5.46 6.24
C GLU A 69 -7.08 -6.81 6.19
N ALA A 70 -7.72 -7.79 5.56
CA ALA A 70 -7.14 -9.11 5.30
C ALA A 70 -6.48 -9.14 3.90
N ILE A 71 -5.15 -9.14 3.86
CA ILE A 71 -4.38 -9.03 2.61
C ILE A 71 -3.67 -10.34 2.31
N ARG A 72 -3.74 -10.77 1.04
CA ARG A 72 -2.85 -11.80 0.49
C ARG A 72 -1.75 -11.14 -0.35
N GLY A 73 -0.53 -11.20 0.17
CA GLY A 73 0.67 -10.62 -0.43
C GLY A 73 1.52 -11.62 -1.19
N THR A 74 2.82 -11.32 -1.27
CA THR A 74 3.84 -12.21 -1.86
C THR A 74 5.13 -11.98 -1.11
N TYR A 75 5.59 -13.02 -0.43
CA TYR A 75 6.81 -13.04 0.34
C TYR A 75 8.05 -12.93 -0.57
N PHE A 76 9.21 -12.58 0.00
CA PHE A 76 10.42 -12.27 -0.77
C PHE A 76 10.90 -13.42 -1.68
N ASN A 77 10.58 -14.67 -1.34
CA ASN A 77 10.93 -15.86 -2.13
C ASN A 77 9.85 -16.26 -3.16
N GLY A 78 8.82 -15.42 -3.35
CA GLY A 78 7.70 -15.67 -4.27
C GLY A 78 6.58 -16.53 -3.70
N ASN A 79 6.70 -17.00 -2.45
CA ASN A 79 5.61 -17.68 -1.76
C ASN A 79 4.46 -16.72 -1.43
N PRO A 80 3.22 -17.20 -1.35
CA PRO A 80 2.13 -16.40 -0.80
C PRO A 80 2.40 -16.07 0.67
N GLU A 81 1.96 -14.90 1.09
CA GLU A 81 1.84 -14.51 2.49
C GLU A 81 0.43 -13.98 2.72
N THR A 82 -0.09 -14.09 3.94
CA THR A 82 -1.38 -13.53 4.34
C THR A 82 -1.26 -12.85 5.68
N PHE A 83 -1.88 -11.69 5.85
CA PHE A 83 -1.78 -10.93 7.09
C PHE A 83 -2.96 -9.97 7.27
N PHE A 84 -3.18 -9.55 8.51
CA PHE A 84 -4.08 -8.44 8.83
C PHE A 84 -3.28 -7.17 9.07
N ILE A 85 -3.76 -6.05 8.55
CA ILE A 85 -3.12 -4.75 8.71
C ILE A 85 -4.15 -3.69 9.08
N ASN A 86 -3.83 -2.82 10.05
CA ASN A 86 -4.72 -1.74 10.44
C ASN A 86 -4.57 -0.51 9.52
N ARG A 87 -5.35 0.55 9.79
CA ARG A 87 -5.31 1.81 9.01
C ARG A 87 -3.97 2.54 9.03
N TYR A 88 -3.09 2.23 9.99
CA TYR A 88 -1.77 2.87 10.17
C TYR A 88 -0.64 2.08 9.51
N GLY A 89 -0.94 0.91 8.94
CA GLY A 89 0.07 0.03 8.32
C GLY A 89 0.71 -0.94 9.30
N GLU A 90 0.11 -1.15 10.47
CA GLU A 90 0.64 -2.03 11.51
C GLU A 90 -0.01 -3.41 11.40
N LEU A 91 0.82 -4.45 11.45
CA LEU A 91 0.34 -5.83 11.42
C LEU A 91 -0.44 -6.18 12.69
N ARG A 92 -1.46 -7.03 12.53
CA ARG A 92 -2.32 -7.54 13.61
C ARG A 92 -2.50 -9.04 13.46
N PHE A 93 -2.66 -9.73 14.59
CA PHE A 93 -2.95 -11.16 14.62
C PHE A 93 -1.94 -12.00 13.82
N ARG A 94 -2.36 -13.11 13.21
CA ARG A 94 -1.47 -13.97 12.43
C ARG A 94 -1.06 -13.35 11.08
N ASP A 95 0.24 -13.18 10.92
CA ASP A 95 0.98 -13.14 9.65
C ASP A 95 1.37 -14.60 9.32
N ALA A 96 1.00 -15.09 8.13
CA ALA A 96 1.36 -16.42 7.69
C ALA A 96 2.09 -16.43 6.34
N VAL A 97 3.20 -17.17 6.30
CA VAL A 97 3.90 -17.55 5.07
C VAL A 97 3.38 -18.92 4.62
N TRP A 98 3.12 -19.06 3.32
CA TRP A 98 2.56 -20.28 2.76
C TRP A 98 3.56 -21.02 1.88
N SER A 99 3.56 -22.34 1.94
CA SER A 99 4.31 -23.20 1.04
C SER A 99 3.39 -23.76 -0.04
N LYS A 100 3.78 -23.62 -1.31
CA LYS A 100 3.15 -24.36 -2.41
C LYS A 100 3.51 -25.84 -2.31
N ARG A 101 2.51 -26.70 -2.37
CA ARG A 101 2.63 -28.16 -2.33
C ARG A 101 1.95 -28.75 -3.56
N LYS A 102 2.17 -30.05 -3.81
CA LYS A 102 1.62 -30.74 -4.99
C LYS A 102 0.09 -30.65 -5.07
N GLU A 103 -0.58 -30.68 -3.91
CA GLU A 103 -2.04 -30.75 -3.77
C GLU A 103 -2.66 -29.46 -3.20
N GLY A 104 -1.92 -28.34 -3.24
CA GLY A 104 -2.45 -27.06 -2.77
C GLY A 104 -1.44 -26.23 -2.00
N VAL A 105 -1.90 -25.57 -0.93
CA VAL A 105 -1.08 -24.72 -0.07
C VAL A 105 -1.21 -25.12 1.39
N ALA A 106 -0.13 -24.93 2.15
CA ALA A 106 -0.09 -25.12 3.59
C ALA A 106 0.68 -23.97 4.24
N ILE A 107 0.29 -23.59 5.46
CA ILE A 107 1.03 -22.60 6.25
C ILE A 107 2.38 -23.21 6.66
N ASP A 108 3.43 -22.42 6.57
CA ASP A 108 4.72 -22.68 7.19
C ASP A 108 4.74 -21.95 8.55
N PHE A 109 4.45 -22.69 9.63
CA PHE A 109 4.32 -22.09 10.96
C PHE A 109 5.66 -21.60 11.52
N GLU A 110 6.80 -22.13 11.05
CA GLU A 110 8.13 -21.68 11.47
C GLU A 110 8.48 -20.29 10.90
N ARG A 111 7.82 -19.90 9.81
CA ARG A 111 8.00 -18.59 9.15
C ARG A 111 6.82 -17.64 9.37
N SER A 112 5.88 -18.02 10.22
CA SER A 112 4.67 -17.27 10.50
C SER A 112 4.74 -16.66 11.90
N PHE A 113 4.14 -15.49 12.07
CA PHE A 113 4.23 -14.71 13.31
C PHE A 113 2.84 -14.31 13.81
N PHE A 114 2.76 -13.99 15.10
CA PHE A 114 1.55 -13.44 15.69
C PHE A 114 1.85 -12.05 16.26
N HIS A 115 1.06 -11.08 15.85
CA HIS A 115 1.15 -9.69 16.27
C HIS A 115 0.02 -9.36 17.24
N GLU A 116 0.35 -8.56 18.27
CA GLU A 116 -0.64 -8.09 19.23
C GLU A 116 -1.64 -7.14 18.58
N SER A 117 -2.85 -7.11 19.14
CA SER A 117 -3.89 -6.16 18.78
C SER A 117 -4.30 -5.39 20.03
N PRO A 118 -4.25 -4.05 20.04
CA PRO A 118 -4.66 -3.24 21.18
C PRO A 118 -6.09 -3.58 21.63
N GLY A 119 -6.30 -3.64 22.95
CA GLY A 119 -7.63 -3.86 23.54
C GLY A 119 -8.11 -5.32 23.57
N LEU A 120 -7.31 -6.28 23.09
CA LEU A 120 -7.53 -7.70 23.31
C LEU A 120 -6.53 -8.23 24.34
N PRO A 121 -6.90 -9.21 25.19
CA PRO A 121 -5.95 -9.82 26.12
C PRO A 121 -4.73 -10.32 25.35
N ALA A 122 -3.54 -10.19 25.93
CA ALA A 122 -2.35 -10.86 25.42
C ALA A 122 -2.61 -12.37 25.46
N ILE A 123 -3.07 -12.92 24.33
CA ILE A 123 -3.17 -14.35 24.12
C ILE A 123 -1.72 -14.81 24.06
N ARG A 124 -1.34 -15.78 24.90
CA ARG A 124 0.03 -16.30 24.97
C ARG A 124 0.59 -16.43 23.56
N THR A 125 1.83 -15.98 23.33
CA THR A 125 2.57 -16.12 22.06
C THR A 125 3.01 -17.56 21.85
N ASP A 126 2.14 -18.49 22.21
CA ASP A 126 2.37 -19.89 22.07
C ASP A 126 2.13 -20.19 20.58
N ASN A 127 3.21 -20.05 19.81
CA ASN A 127 3.48 -20.85 18.61
C ASN A 127 3.51 -22.32 19.05
N VAL A 128 2.45 -22.81 19.70
CA VAL A 128 2.31 -24.23 19.97
C VAL A 128 2.05 -24.80 18.60
N LEU A 129 3.14 -25.28 18.02
CA LEU A 129 3.16 -26.29 16.98
C LEU A 129 2.46 -27.53 17.55
N THR A 130 1.15 -27.46 17.80
CA THR A 130 0.38 -28.63 18.23
C THR A 130 0.37 -29.67 17.12
N ASP A 131 0.53 -29.22 15.87
CA ASP A 131 0.25 -29.97 14.66
C ASP A 131 1.49 -30.13 13.73
N GLY A 132 2.70 -29.72 14.20
CA GLY A 132 3.95 -29.75 13.43
C GLY A 132 4.31 -28.44 12.71
N PRO A 133 5.46 -28.38 12.00
CA PRO A 133 5.99 -27.15 11.38
C PRO A 133 5.18 -26.66 10.17
N ILE A 134 4.45 -27.57 9.52
CA ILE A 134 3.66 -27.29 8.33
C ILE A 134 2.20 -27.64 8.63
N GLY A 135 1.30 -26.72 8.31
CA GLY A 135 -0.15 -26.93 8.46
C GLY A 135 -0.73 -27.91 7.44
N GLU A 136 -2.03 -28.15 7.56
CA GLU A 136 -2.79 -28.97 6.62
C GLU A 136 -2.68 -28.42 5.18
N ILE A 137 -2.44 -29.31 4.22
CA ILE A 137 -2.46 -28.96 2.79
C ILE A 137 -3.91 -28.87 2.34
N GLN A 138 -4.29 -27.72 1.78
CA GLN A 138 -5.62 -27.53 1.20
C GLN A 138 -5.51 -27.06 -0.24
N ASP A 139 -6.25 -27.70 -1.13
CA ASP A 139 -6.44 -27.28 -2.51
C ASP A 139 -7.44 -26.11 -2.58
N ARG A 140 -7.02 -24.96 -2.04
CA ARG A 140 -7.81 -23.73 -2.02
C ARG A 140 -6.95 -22.54 -2.38
N ARG A 141 -7.49 -21.67 -3.22
CA ARG A 141 -6.87 -20.36 -3.49
C ARG A 141 -7.03 -19.47 -2.26
N LEU A 142 -5.94 -18.83 -1.85
CA LEU A 142 -5.96 -17.80 -0.81
C LEU A 142 -6.61 -16.53 -1.36
N CYS A 143 -7.66 -16.08 -0.68
CA CYS A 143 -8.36 -14.84 -1.01
C CYS A 143 -7.61 -13.61 -0.49
N SER A 144 -7.88 -12.46 -1.09
CA SER A 144 -7.54 -11.14 -0.55
C SER A 144 -8.84 -10.34 -0.47
N GLN A 145 -8.98 -9.50 0.55
CA GLN A 145 -10.13 -8.62 0.70
C GLN A 145 -10.31 -7.73 -0.53
N ARG A 146 -11.56 -7.55 -0.98
CA ARG A 146 -11.90 -6.83 -2.23
C ARG A 146 -12.38 -5.40 -2.01
N ASN A 147 -12.74 -5.04 -0.78
CA ASN A 147 -12.97 -3.68 -0.32
C ASN A 147 -11.87 -3.28 0.68
N TRP A 148 -11.93 -2.07 1.21
CA TRP A 148 -10.92 -1.54 2.12
C TRP A 148 -11.56 -0.76 3.27
N ILE A 149 -10.80 -0.63 4.35
CA ILE A 149 -11.18 0.22 5.47
C ILE A 149 -10.81 1.67 5.15
N PRO A 150 -11.49 2.68 5.74
CA PRO A 150 -11.03 4.05 5.67
C PRO A 150 -9.60 4.20 6.25
N LYS A 151 -8.65 4.56 5.40
CA LYS A 151 -7.24 4.80 5.75
C LYS A 151 -6.63 5.88 4.85
N ASN A 152 -5.47 6.43 5.23
CA ASN A 152 -4.80 7.46 4.43
C ASN A 152 -4.67 7.02 2.96
N PRO A 153 -5.31 7.71 2.00
CA PRO A 153 -5.32 7.29 0.62
C PRO A 153 -4.02 7.64 -0.11
N ILE A 154 -3.13 8.47 0.42
CA ILE A 154 -1.90 8.89 -0.27
C ILE A 154 -0.70 8.15 0.32
N CYS A 155 -0.21 7.17 -0.43
CA CYS A 155 0.89 6.31 -0.02
C CYS A 155 2.21 6.74 -0.68
N LEU A 156 3.11 7.29 0.12
CA LEU A 156 4.47 7.59 -0.32
C LEU A 156 5.31 6.32 -0.28
N THR A 157 5.92 5.95 -1.41
CA THR A 157 6.74 4.74 -1.53
C THR A 157 8.05 5.05 -2.23
N ARG A 158 9.02 4.15 -2.06
CA ARG A 158 10.31 4.21 -2.73
C ARG A 158 10.49 2.96 -3.58
N GLY A 159 10.91 3.13 -4.82
CA GLY A 159 11.17 1.99 -5.70
C GLY A 159 12.41 1.20 -5.27
N ILE A 160 13.50 1.92 -4.99
CA ILE A 160 14.79 1.36 -4.53
C ILE A 160 15.24 2.17 -3.30
N SER A 161 15.90 1.50 -2.34
CA SER A 161 16.38 2.09 -1.09
C SER A 161 17.65 2.96 -1.25
N ASN A 162 18.26 2.96 -2.43
CA ASN A 162 19.44 3.78 -2.73
C ASN A 162 19.07 5.24 -3.03
N CYS A 163 20.01 6.13 -2.70
CA CYS A 163 19.99 7.56 -2.98
C CYS A 163 21.38 8.13 -2.70
N TYR A 164 21.68 9.32 -3.25
CA TYR A 164 22.86 10.08 -2.82
C TYR A 164 22.78 10.50 -1.35
N GLU A 165 23.94 10.62 -0.70
CA GLU A 165 24.08 10.87 0.75
C GLU A 165 23.24 12.06 1.25
N ASN A 166 23.28 13.18 0.53
CA ASN A 166 22.60 14.40 0.93
C ASN A 166 21.06 14.29 0.91
N SER A 167 20.49 13.32 0.20
CA SER A 167 19.04 13.05 0.23
C SER A 167 18.62 12.13 1.37
N LYS A 168 19.54 11.41 2.03
CA LYS A 168 19.19 10.46 3.10
C LYS A 168 18.41 11.11 4.25
N PRO A 169 18.81 12.28 4.81
CA PRO A 169 18.06 12.90 5.91
C PRO A 169 16.66 13.38 5.49
N VAL A 170 16.52 13.82 4.25
CA VAL A 170 15.22 14.25 3.69
C VAL A 170 14.28 13.06 3.55
N ILE A 171 14.81 11.93 3.06
CA ILE A 171 14.04 10.70 2.93
C ILE A 171 13.71 10.11 4.30
N GLU A 172 14.63 10.17 5.26
CA GLU A 172 14.35 9.75 6.63
C GLU A 172 13.23 10.58 7.27
N SER A 173 13.23 11.91 7.08
CA SER A 173 12.12 12.77 7.53
C SER A 173 10.80 12.46 6.81
N LEU A 174 10.84 12.10 5.52
CA LEU A 174 9.66 11.63 4.80
C LEU A 174 9.08 10.35 5.44
N GLU A 175 9.94 9.38 5.78
CA GLU A 175 9.54 8.09 6.36
C GLU A 175 9.09 8.22 7.82
N LYS A 176 9.84 8.95 8.65
CA LYS A 176 9.64 9.03 10.11
C LYS A 176 8.71 10.15 10.56
N GLU A 177 8.49 11.17 9.73
CA GLU A 177 7.62 12.29 10.10
C GLU A 177 6.43 12.41 9.15
N LEU A 178 6.65 12.57 7.85
CA LEU A 178 5.54 12.88 6.92
C LEU A 178 4.55 11.71 6.81
N LYS A 179 5.02 10.48 6.63
CA LYS A 179 4.13 9.31 6.52
C LYS A 179 3.26 9.12 7.77
N PRO A 180 3.78 9.15 9.02
CA PRO A 180 2.95 9.14 10.21
C PRO A 180 1.93 10.27 10.25
N GLU A 181 2.33 11.51 9.97
CA GLU A 181 1.41 12.66 9.97
C GLU A 181 0.26 12.48 8.97
N LEU A 182 0.55 11.99 7.76
CA LEU A 182 -0.47 11.66 6.77
C LEU A 182 -1.42 10.58 7.27
N ASN A 183 -0.91 9.52 7.90
CA ASN A 183 -1.73 8.44 8.41
C ASN A 183 -2.67 8.89 9.55
N HIS A 184 -2.25 9.86 10.37
CA HIS A 184 -3.04 10.34 11.52
C HIS A 184 -4.02 11.46 11.17
N ARG A 185 -3.65 12.35 10.24
CA ARG A 185 -4.37 13.62 10.02
C ARG A 185 -5.24 13.65 8.77
N MET A 186 -5.01 12.75 7.81
CA MET A 186 -5.94 12.55 6.71
C MET A 186 -7.26 11.99 7.24
N ARG A 187 -8.38 12.35 6.61
CA ARG A 187 -9.75 12.08 7.05
C ARG A 187 -10.50 11.19 6.04
N PRO A 188 -10.06 9.94 5.83
CA PRO A 188 -10.57 9.08 4.76
C PRO A 188 -12.08 8.83 4.82
N GLU A 189 -12.67 8.86 6.00
CA GLU A 189 -14.11 8.72 6.22
C GLU A 189 -14.92 9.84 5.53
N LEU A 190 -14.31 11.00 5.29
CA LEU A 190 -14.95 12.16 4.64
C LEU A 190 -14.73 12.18 3.13
N TYR A 191 -13.89 11.29 2.59
CA TYR A 191 -13.54 11.30 1.17
C TYR A 191 -14.41 10.37 0.34
N GLY A 192 -14.90 9.27 0.92
CA GLY A 192 -15.64 8.21 0.22
C GLY A 192 -14.85 6.90 0.17
N ASP A 193 -15.45 5.85 -0.41
CA ASP A 193 -14.91 4.49 -0.41
C ASP A 193 -14.42 4.01 -1.78
N ALA A 194 -14.42 4.88 -2.80
CA ALA A 194 -14.08 4.48 -4.17
C ALA A 194 -12.58 4.46 -4.48
N VAL A 195 -11.75 5.12 -3.66
CA VAL A 195 -10.27 5.11 -3.78
C VAL A 195 -9.70 4.46 -2.53
N ASN A 196 -8.82 3.47 -2.75
CA ASN A 196 -8.05 2.78 -1.72
C ASN A 196 -6.70 3.46 -1.52
N GLU A 197 -5.90 3.55 -2.60
CA GLU A 197 -4.53 4.06 -2.53
C GLU A 197 -4.15 4.81 -3.82
N ILE A 198 -3.58 5.99 -3.61
CA ILE A 198 -2.85 6.82 -4.54
C ILE A 198 -1.37 6.66 -4.18
N ILE A 199 -0.69 5.79 -4.92
CA ILE A 199 0.71 5.44 -4.67
C ILE A 199 1.61 6.45 -5.39
N LEU A 200 2.34 7.26 -4.65
CA LEU A 200 3.41 8.10 -5.17
C LEU A 200 4.74 7.38 -4.98
N ASN A 201 5.29 6.82 -6.06
CA ASN A 201 6.52 6.05 -6.06
C ASN A 201 7.72 6.92 -6.43
N CYS A 202 8.57 7.22 -5.44
CA CYS A 202 9.76 8.03 -5.61
C CYS A 202 10.95 7.18 -6.05
N SER A 203 11.68 7.64 -7.06
CA SER A 203 12.90 7.00 -7.55
C SER A 203 14.03 8.03 -7.59
N PHE A 204 15.01 7.86 -6.70
CA PHE A 204 16.15 8.76 -6.58
C PHE A 204 17.35 8.21 -7.33
N SER A 205 18.13 9.11 -7.92
CA SER A 205 19.45 8.76 -8.45
C SER A 205 20.38 8.36 -7.32
N PHE A 206 21.34 7.50 -7.61
CA PHE A 206 22.33 7.02 -6.66
C PHE A 206 23.61 6.58 -7.35
N TYR A 207 24.68 6.54 -6.57
CA TYR A 207 25.95 5.94 -6.93
C TYR A 207 26.52 5.30 -5.66
N ASP A 208 26.47 3.97 -5.58
CA ASP A 208 27.12 3.25 -4.47
C ASP A 208 28.54 2.87 -4.85
N HIS A 209 28.71 2.31 -6.06
CA HIS A 209 30.00 1.98 -6.66
C HIS A 209 29.85 1.83 -8.18
N TYR A 210 30.96 1.56 -8.88
CA TYR A 210 31.01 1.55 -10.34
C TYR A 210 29.97 0.64 -11.03
N HIS A 211 29.64 -0.50 -10.42
CA HIS A 211 28.66 -1.47 -10.93
C HIS A 211 27.26 -1.34 -10.28
N CYS A 212 27.08 -0.43 -9.32
CA CYS A 212 25.81 -0.16 -8.66
C CYS A 212 25.57 1.35 -8.63
N LYS A 213 25.06 1.86 -9.76
CA LYS A 213 24.78 3.27 -9.98
C LYS A 213 23.57 3.44 -10.88
N THR A 214 22.80 4.50 -10.65
CA THR A 214 21.74 4.93 -11.54
C THR A 214 21.63 6.44 -11.44
N ASN A 215 22.01 7.13 -12.50
CA ASN A 215 21.91 8.57 -12.63
C ASN A 215 20.76 8.91 -13.57
N TYR A 216 19.62 9.31 -13.01
CA TYR A 216 18.49 9.71 -13.82
C TYR A 216 18.78 11.03 -14.53
N ILE A 217 18.45 11.06 -15.81
CA ILE A 217 18.34 12.27 -16.62
C ILE A 217 16.85 12.53 -16.83
N ILE A 218 16.41 13.76 -16.61
CA ILE A 218 14.99 14.12 -16.76
C ILE A 218 14.75 14.62 -18.16
N ALA A 219 13.86 13.94 -18.88
CA ALA A 219 13.45 14.33 -20.21
C ALA A 219 12.66 15.65 -20.18
N ASP A 220 12.83 16.47 -21.21
CA ASP A 220 11.93 17.60 -21.48
C ASP A 220 10.51 17.06 -21.70
N GLU A 221 9.57 17.56 -20.90
CA GLU A 221 8.17 17.15 -20.95
C GLU A 221 7.50 17.47 -22.29
N SER A 222 8.02 18.46 -23.03
CA SER A 222 7.54 18.84 -24.36
C SER A 222 7.66 17.69 -25.38
N LEU A 223 8.65 16.81 -25.19
CA LEU A 223 8.97 15.70 -26.10
C LEU A 223 8.02 14.52 -25.96
N LYS A 224 7.26 14.42 -24.85
CA LYS A 224 6.27 13.35 -24.59
C LYS A 224 6.79 11.94 -24.86
N LEU A 225 8.04 11.68 -24.48
CA LEU A 225 8.74 10.43 -24.74
C LEU A 225 8.04 9.22 -24.08
N LYS A 226 8.03 8.09 -24.78
CA LYS A 226 7.65 6.77 -24.25
C LYS A 226 8.90 5.98 -23.90
N GLN A 227 8.74 4.87 -23.17
CA GLN A 227 9.86 4.06 -22.69
C GLN A 227 10.83 3.62 -23.80
N LYS A 228 10.29 3.25 -24.98
CA LYS A 228 11.09 2.84 -26.14
C LYS A 228 11.93 3.98 -26.73
N ASP A 229 11.58 5.24 -26.46
CA ASP A 229 12.22 6.41 -27.02
C ASP A 229 13.38 6.90 -26.12
N PHE A 230 13.46 6.42 -24.87
CA PHE A 230 14.41 6.96 -23.88
C PHE A 230 15.87 6.70 -24.23
N TYR A 231 16.25 5.47 -24.57
CA TYR A 231 17.65 5.16 -24.90
C TYR A 231 18.09 5.83 -26.21
N PRO A 232 17.30 5.80 -27.31
CA PRO A 232 17.61 6.59 -28.51
C PRO A 232 17.77 8.09 -28.23
N ALA A 233 16.90 8.68 -27.41
CA ALA A 233 17.02 10.09 -27.06
C ALA A 233 18.26 10.40 -26.20
N LEU A 234 18.65 9.46 -25.33
CA LEU A 234 19.85 9.59 -24.51
C LEU A 234 21.13 9.54 -25.35
N LEU A 235 21.17 8.71 -26.41
CA LEU A 235 22.28 8.63 -27.36
C LEU A 235 22.51 9.93 -28.17
N ASN A 236 21.49 10.79 -28.28
CA ASN A 236 21.65 12.11 -28.89
C ASN A 236 22.34 13.11 -27.95
N MET A 237 22.44 12.80 -26.66
CA MET A 237 23.01 13.66 -25.62
C MET A 237 24.39 13.17 -25.14
N PHE A 238 24.60 11.86 -25.15
CA PHE A 238 25.79 11.20 -24.60
C PHE A 238 26.21 10.03 -25.48
N THR A 239 27.50 9.72 -25.48
CA THR A 239 28.01 8.49 -26.11
C THR A 239 27.59 7.25 -25.32
N GLU A 240 27.55 6.08 -25.96
CA GLU A 240 27.28 4.79 -25.30
C GLU A 240 28.19 4.57 -24.09
N LYS A 241 29.49 4.85 -24.26
CA LYS A 241 30.48 4.73 -23.20
C LYS A 241 30.17 5.64 -22.00
N GLU A 242 29.81 6.91 -22.24
CA GLU A 242 29.43 7.81 -21.15
C GLU A 242 28.17 7.33 -20.42
N ILE A 243 27.19 6.79 -21.15
CA ILE A 243 25.97 6.24 -20.58
C ILE A 243 26.29 5.07 -19.64
N GLU A 244 27.16 4.16 -20.05
CA GLU A 244 27.58 3.01 -19.24
C GLU A 244 28.47 3.41 -18.05
N ASP A 245 29.48 4.24 -18.29
CA ASP A 245 30.46 4.69 -17.29
C ASP A 245 29.80 5.53 -16.20
N ASN A 246 28.72 6.25 -16.50
CA ASN A 246 27.98 7.05 -15.53
C ASN A 246 26.66 6.42 -15.09
N GLY A 247 26.19 5.37 -15.77
CA GLY A 247 24.90 4.72 -15.52
C GLY A 247 23.74 5.69 -15.74
N TYR A 248 23.72 6.38 -16.89
CA TYR A 248 22.67 7.33 -17.22
C TYR A 248 21.36 6.62 -17.62
N TYR A 249 20.26 7.10 -17.06
CA TYR A 249 18.92 6.59 -17.36
C TYR A 249 17.95 7.74 -17.61
N LEU A 250 17.59 7.98 -18.88
CA LEU A 250 16.58 8.99 -19.21
C LEU A 250 15.19 8.55 -18.73
N ARG A 251 14.47 9.44 -18.07
CA ARG A 251 13.09 9.23 -17.59
C ARG A 251 12.29 10.53 -17.69
N ASN A 252 10.98 10.40 -17.87
CA ASN A 252 10.06 11.51 -17.60
C ASN A 252 10.04 11.77 -16.09
N ARG A 253 9.89 13.05 -15.68
CA ARG A 253 9.71 13.42 -14.27
C ARG A 253 8.56 12.65 -13.62
N PHE A 254 7.43 12.62 -14.32
CA PHE A 254 6.21 11.97 -13.89
C PHE A 254 5.83 10.83 -14.83
N SER A 255 5.34 9.74 -14.26
CA SER A 255 4.65 8.67 -14.98
C SER A 255 3.35 8.34 -14.25
N TYR A 256 2.26 8.10 -14.97
CA TYR A 256 0.95 7.87 -14.37
C TYR A 256 0.38 6.56 -14.88
N GLY A 257 0.08 5.64 -13.97
CA GLY A 257 -0.62 4.40 -14.27
C GLY A 257 -2.14 4.59 -14.38
N PRO A 258 -2.86 3.60 -14.92
CA PRO A 258 -4.31 3.60 -14.93
C PRO A 258 -4.87 3.42 -13.52
N PHE A 259 -6.05 4.00 -13.26
CA PHE A 259 -6.86 3.65 -12.09
C PHE A 259 -7.44 2.25 -12.26
N LYS A 260 -7.39 1.45 -11.20
CA LYS A 260 -7.93 0.09 -11.17
C LYS A 260 -9.16 0.04 -10.26
N PRO A 261 -10.39 0.09 -10.80
CA PRO A 261 -11.61 0.11 -9.98
C PRO A 261 -11.71 -1.07 -9.01
N GLY A 262 -11.36 -2.28 -9.47
CA GLY A 262 -11.42 -3.49 -8.63
C GLY A 262 -10.46 -3.51 -7.44
N THR A 263 -9.49 -2.60 -7.35
CA THR A 263 -8.62 -2.47 -6.16
C THR A 263 -8.65 -1.07 -5.57
N GLY A 264 -9.33 -0.10 -6.20
CA GLY A 264 -9.30 1.32 -5.85
C GLY A 264 -7.90 1.95 -5.94
N ARG A 265 -6.97 1.37 -6.72
CA ARG A 265 -5.56 1.80 -6.72
C ARG A 265 -5.19 2.60 -7.98
N ILE A 266 -4.36 3.62 -7.79
CA ILE A 266 -3.66 4.33 -8.87
C ILE A 266 -2.22 4.60 -8.44
N ARG A 267 -1.30 4.66 -9.40
CA ARG A 267 0.12 4.92 -9.14
C ARG A 267 0.63 6.09 -9.99
N ALA A 268 1.41 6.97 -9.38
CA ALA A 268 2.31 7.88 -10.07
C ALA A 268 3.76 7.58 -9.70
N GLY A 269 4.65 7.50 -10.69
CA GLY A 269 6.09 7.49 -10.47
C GLY A 269 6.66 8.91 -10.55
N ILE A 270 7.54 9.26 -9.62
CA ILE A 270 8.25 10.54 -9.57
C ILE A 270 9.75 10.24 -9.51
N VAL A 271 10.48 10.71 -10.51
CA VAL A 271 11.92 10.44 -10.66
C VAL A 271 12.72 11.66 -10.23
N PHE A 272 13.85 11.47 -9.55
CA PHE A 272 14.75 12.52 -9.05
C PHE A 272 16.19 12.26 -9.52
N GLU A 273 16.71 13.16 -10.33
CA GLU A 273 18.07 13.24 -10.84
C GLU A 273 19.09 13.59 -9.75
N LYS A 274 20.38 13.40 -10.05
CA LYS A 274 21.48 13.76 -9.15
C LYS A 274 21.42 15.23 -8.70
N ALA A 275 21.11 16.16 -9.60
CA ALA A 275 21.02 17.58 -9.29
C ALA A 275 20.00 17.89 -8.20
N PHE A 276 18.90 17.12 -8.09
CA PHE A 276 17.97 17.25 -6.96
C PHE A 276 18.67 16.93 -5.63
N SER A 277 19.45 15.85 -5.59
CA SER A 277 20.19 15.45 -4.39
C SER A 277 21.30 16.41 -4.00
N GLU A 278 21.80 17.23 -4.93
CA GLU A 278 22.82 18.26 -4.66
C GLU A 278 22.24 19.54 -4.06
N LEU A 279 20.91 19.71 -4.09
CA LEU A 279 20.24 20.86 -3.48
C LEU A 279 20.33 20.83 -1.94
N PRO A 280 20.27 22.00 -1.26
CA PRO A 280 20.08 22.04 0.18
C PRO A 280 18.84 21.24 0.60
N ARG A 281 18.92 20.53 1.73
CA ARG A 281 17.86 19.63 2.23
C ARG A 281 16.48 20.30 2.27
N GLN A 282 16.45 21.56 2.71
CA GLN A 282 15.22 22.33 2.75
C GLN A 282 14.63 22.60 1.35
N LYS A 283 15.48 22.81 0.33
CA LYS A 283 15.05 22.94 -1.06
C LYS A 283 14.56 21.60 -1.63
N GLN A 284 15.19 20.49 -1.25
CA GLN A 284 14.69 19.15 -1.59
C GLN A 284 13.27 18.93 -1.05
N LYS A 285 12.99 19.27 0.23
CA LYS A 285 11.63 19.19 0.80
C LYS A 285 10.62 20.03 0.01
N GLN A 286 10.96 21.28 -0.30
CA GLN A 286 10.09 22.19 -1.05
C GLN A 286 9.72 21.60 -2.43
N LEU A 287 10.70 21.05 -3.15
CA LEU A 287 10.47 20.40 -4.44
C LEU A 287 9.66 19.11 -4.30
N LEU A 288 9.92 18.29 -3.27
CA LEU A 288 9.11 17.10 -2.99
C LEU A 288 7.64 17.46 -2.78
N CYS A 289 7.34 18.45 -1.92
CA CYS A 289 5.97 18.91 -1.72
C CYS A 289 5.34 19.39 -3.04
N THR A 290 6.08 20.18 -3.82
CA THR A 290 5.60 20.68 -5.12
C THR A 290 5.26 19.53 -6.07
N TYR A 291 6.15 18.53 -6.20
CA TYR A 291 5.94 17.39 -7.08
C TYR A 291 4.85 16.44 -6.59
N PHE A 292 4.70 16.24 -5.27
CA PHE A 292 3.62 15.44 -4.70
C PHE A 292 2.27 16.09 -4.95
N ILE A 293 2.15 17.40 -4.70
CA ILE A 293 0.92 18.15 -4.97
C ILE A 293 0.57 18.09 -6.46
N HIS A 294 1.54 18.31 -7.34
CA HIS A 294 1.34 18.21 -8.78
C HIS A 294 0.85 16.81 -9.20
N ALA A 295 1.49 15.75 -8.70
CA ALA A 295 1.11 14.37 -9.01
C ALA A 295 -0.32 14.04 -8.53
N VAL A 296 -0.67 14.46 -7.32
CA VAL A 296 -2.02 14.26 -6.77
C VAL A 296 -3.05 15.04 -7.58
N GLN A 297 -2.82 16.31 -7.88
CA GLN A 297 -3.73 17.13 -8.68
C GLN A 297 -3.95 16.58 -10.09
N GLN A 298 -2.89 16.02 -10.70
CA GLN A 298 -3.01 15.38 -12.00
C GLN A 298 -3.80 14.07 -11.95
N ILE A 299 -3.76 13.35 -10.84
CA ILE A 299 -4.61 12.19 -10.60
C ILE A 299 -6.07 12.62 -10.35
N THR A 300 -6.29 13.63 -9.51
CA THR A 300 -7.64 14.10 -9.18
C THR A 300 -8.33 14.69 -10.41
N SER A 301 -7.62 15.41 -11.30
CA SER A 301 -8.18 15.94 -12.55
C SER A 301 -8.67 14.82 -13.49
N ARG A 302 -7.97 13.69 -13.53
CA ARG A 302 -8.31 12.52 -14.35
C ARG A 302 -9.50 11.73 -13.81
N LEU A 303 -9.68 11.73 -12.48
CA LEU A 303 -10.67 10.91 -11.78
C LEU A 303 -11.91 11.68 -11.30
N GLY A 304 -11.83 12.99 -11.10
CA GLY A 304 -12.81 13.77 -10.34
C GLY A 304 -14.24 13.73 -10.88
N LYS A 305 -14.43 13.50 -12.18
CA LYS A 305 -15.78 13.31 -12.79
C LYS A 305 -16.22 11.85 -12.93
N LYS A 306 -15.32 10.91 -12.68
CA LYS A 306 -15.49 9.48 -12.97
C LYS A 306 -15.71 8.63 -11.72
N VAL A 307 -15.33 9.16 -10.56
CA VAL A 307 -15.28 8.44 -9.30
C VAL A 307 -15.96 9.29 -8.24
N ASN A 308 -16.93 8.71 -7.53
CA ASN A 308 -17.59 9.36 -6.40
C ASN A 308 -16.63 9.40 -5.21
N TYR A 309 -15.84 10.47 -5.14
CA TYR A 309 -14.82 10.68 -4.11
C TYR A 309 -14.54 12.17 -3.95
N ASN A 310 -14.46 12.66 -2.71
CA ASN A 310 -14.20 14.06 -2.40
C ASN A 310 -12.71 14.39 -2.55
N PHE A 311 -12.25 14.44 -3.80
CA PHE A 311 -10.87 14.77 -4.14
C PHE A 311 -10.46 16.17 -3.70
N SER A 312 -11.39 17.12 -3.62
CA SER A 312 -11.08 18.49 -3.17
C SER A 312 -10.61 18.46 -1.73
N LEU A 313 -11.45 17.91 -0.83
CA LEU A 313 -11.14 17.83 0.59
C LEU A 313 -9.86 17.03 0.86
N MET A 314 -9.71 15.87 0.21
CA MET A 314 -8.50 15.05 0.32
C MET A 314 -7.24 15.83 -0.13
N THR A 315 -7.32 16.60 -1.21
CA THR A 315 -6.18 17.39 -1.70
C THR A 315 -5.84 18.53 -0.74
N ASP A 316 -6.84 19.17 -0.14
CA ASP A 316 -6.63 20.27 0.80
C ASP A 316 -6.01 19.79 2.12
N ASP A 317 -6.49 18.65 2.65
CA ASP A 317 -5.88 18.00 3.82
C ASP A 317 -4.43 17.62 3.55
N PHE A 318 -4.16 17.02 2.38
CA PHE A 318 -2.81 16.63 1.98
C PHE A 318 -1.85 17.83 1.89
N LYS A 319 -2.29 18.92 1.27
CA LYS A 319 -1.49 20.16 1.14
C LYS A 319 -1.16 20.74 2.51
N SER A 320 -2.15 20.85 3.40
CA SER A 320 -1.97 21.38 4.75
C SER A 320 -0.89 20.61 5.52
N ILE A 321 -0.94 19.27 5.49
CA ILE A 321 0.06 18.41 6.13
C ILE A 321 1.45 18.59 5.50
N LEU A 322 1.52 18.66 4.16
CA LEU A 322 2.79 18.89 3.45
C LEU A 322 3.41 20.25 3.76
N GLU A 323 2.60 21.31 3.89
CA GLU A 323 3.08 22.66 4.21
C GLU A 323 3.71 22.71 5.60
N GLU A 324 3.09 22.06 6.58
CA GLU A 324 3.65 21.95 7.93
C GLU A 324 4.93 21.11 7.96
N TRP A 325 4.93 19.93 7.32
CA TRP A 325 6.15 19.13 7.21
C TRP A 325 7.27 19.90 6.51
N CYS A 326 6.97 20.65 5.45
CA CYS A 326 7.95 21.44 4.73
C CYS A 326 8.58 22.53 5.60
N LYS A 327 7.88 23.07 6.62
CA LYS A 327 8.43 24.12 7.51
C LYS A 327 9.41 23.56 8.55
N LYS A 328 9.35 22.27 8.87
CA LYS A 328 10.28 21.61 9.80
C LYS A 328 11.69 21.55 9.21
N GLN A 329 12.69 22.02 9.94
CA GLN A 329 14.10 21.98 9.51
C GLN A 329 14.70 20.57 9.64
N ILE A 330 15.69 20.24 8.80
CA ILE A 330 16.42 18.95 8.74
C ILE A 330 17.93 19.21 8.64
#